data_AF-A0A0U1NYA7-F1
#
_entry.id   AF-A0A0U1NYA7-F1
#
_cell.length_a   1.000
_cell.length_b   1.000
_cell.length_c   1.000
_cell.angle_alpha   90.00
_cell.angle_beta   90.00
_cell.angle_gamma   90.00
#
_symmetry.space_group_name_H-M   'P 1'
#
loop_
_entity.id
_entity.type
_entity.pdbx_description
1 polymer ?
#
loop_
_entity_poly.entity_id
_entity_poly.type
_entity_poly.pdbx_seq_one_letter_code
_entity_poly.pdbx_strand_id
1 'polypeptide(L)'
;MALLQDELKITKIQELLGMKLALPSYQRPYTWSVKSTNTLFLDTYNAYQESVQEYRIGSVILHKENEKYNVVDGQQRLTTLSILLYCLGDEDQGLLREKYNQLSNDAIVTNFEILSKRISELSEDAQSKYKEYLLEHCSAVQIVTDSEQEAFQFFDSQNSRGKELKPHDLLKSYHLREMYDEDDHQKVRIINQWENVNQDDLNDLFKIYLYPLTQWYKGKSGLGYSSSKIDVFKGIKTTNVFNYAIYHKASNLFVEQFNANGSSELLASKALNQFQLTQPLMAGKRFFNYALHYGKQLEQIQKLINKFHTKEQVPSRRSGDLYVKQLYVCALLFFADRFGIESLSKGVMQQLYTWSYSLRLAMDAVNHKTINKYARGEHERVNKDLDLFSEISEMNYAEELKLIVLEQPNIENKNKEKYKAVYDLLCKWNRW
;
A
#
# COMPACT_ATOMS: atom_id res chain seq x y z
N MET A 1 -6.97 12.48 22.97
CA MET A 1 -8.22 13.07 23.46
C MET A 1 -9.10 11.94 23.96
N ALA A 2 -9.54 12.00 25.22
CA ALA A 2 -10.56 11.10 25.73
C ALA A 2 -11.90 11.57 25.15
N LEU A 3 -12.58 10.70 24.41
CA LEU A 3 -13.94 10.94 23.91
C LEU A 3 -14.85 11.22 25.11
N LEU A 4 -15.51 12.37 25.15
CA LEU A 4 -16.66 12.54 26.03
C LEU A 4 -17.73 11.54 25.54
N GLN A 5 -18.23 10.73 26.46
CA GLN A 5 -19.13 9.60 26.19
C GLN A 5 -20.48 10.02 25.55
N ASP A 6 -20.77 11.33 25.52
CA ASP A 6 -22.05 11.90 25.11
C ASP A 6 -22.13 12.35 23.63
N GLU A 7 -21.02 12.36 22.88
CA GLU A 7 -20.98 12.91 21.51
C GLU A 7 -21.08 11.87 20.38
N LEU A 8 -20.97 10.58 20.71
CA LEU A 8 -20.97 9.48 19.74
C LEU A 8 -22.22 8.62 19.92
N LYS A 9 -23.11 8.65 18.93
CA LYS A 9 -24.36 7.88 18.91
C LYS A 9 -24.43 7.00 17.65
N ILE A 10 -25.02 5.82 17.76
CA ILE A 10 -25.45 5.08 16.57
C ILE A 10 -26.87 5.55 16.25
N THR A 11 -27.05 6.07 15.03
CA THR A 11 -28.29 6.71 14.60
C THR A 11 -28.78 6.03 13.34
N LYS A 12 -30.08 5.68 13.30
CA LYS A 12 -30.73 5.13 12.11
C LYS A 12 -30.69 6.14 10.97
N ILE A 13 -30.71 5.66 9.74
CA ILE A 13 -30.72 6.54 8.56
C ILE A 13 -31.97 7.43 8.54
N GLN A 14 -33.14 6.92 8.93
CA GLN A 14 -34.35 7.73 9.04
C GLN A 14 -34.17 8.94 9.96
N GLU A 15 -33.64 8.71 11.17
CA GLU A 15 -33.36 9.79 12.13
C GLU A 15 -32.31 10.76 11.60
N LEU A 16 -31.24 10.24 10.99
CA LEU A 16 -30.11 11.03 10.50
C LEU A 16 -30.50 11.95 9.33
N LEU A 17 -31.23 11.42 8.34
CA LEU A 17 -31.68 12.20 7.18
C LEU A 17 -32.87 13.12 7.51
N GLY A 18 -33.60 12.85 8.59
CA GLY A 18 -34.62 13.75 9.14
C GLY A 18 -34.05 15.01 9.81
N MET A 19 -32.73 15.07 10.06
CA MET A 19 -32.07 16.28 10.56
C MET A 19 -31.95 17.33 9.46
N LYS A 20 -31.86 18.61 9.85
CA LYS A 20 -31.57 19.72 8.91
C LYS A 20 -30.09 19.73 8.50
N LEU A 21 -29.70 18.74 7.71
CA LEU A 21 -28.35 18.61 7.17
C LEU A 21 -28.08 19.73 6.15
N ALA A 22 -26.89 20.33 6.22
CA ALA A 22 -26.44 21.37 5.30
C ALA A 22 -25.07 21.03 4.72
N LEU A 23 -24.81 21.49 3.48
CA LEU A 23 -23.51 21.32 2.84
C LEU A 23 -22.73 22.64 2.89
N PRO A 24 -21.73 22.76 3.79
CA PRO A 24 -20.94 23.97 3.90
C PRO A 24 -20.02 24.17 2.69
N SER A 25 -19.65 25.42 2.41
CA SER A 25 -18.91 25.80 1.20
C SER A 25 -17.51 25.20 1.08
N TYR A 26 -16.92 24.78 2.20
CA TYR A 26 -15.61 24.11 2.25
C TYR A 26 -15.68 22.62 1.88
N GLN A 27 -16.87 22.02 1.76
CA GLN A 27 -16.97 20.63 1.34
C GLN A 27 -16.54 20.45 -0.11
N ARG A 28 -15.91 19.31 -0.37
CA ARG A 28 -15.49 18.96 -1.73
C ARG A 28 -16.72 18.65 -2.61
N PRO A 29 -16.60 18.77 -3.94
CA PRO A 29 -17.66 18.35 -4.86
C PRO A 29 -18.07 16.89 -4.63
N TYR A 30 -19.33 16.56 -4.91
CA TYR A 30 -19.77 15.17 -5.01
C TYR A 30 -19.15 14.54 -6.27
N THR A 31 -18.38 13.48 -6.10
CA THR A 31 -17.63 12.84 -7.21
C THR A 31 -17.64 11.32 -7.12
N TRP A 32 -18.57 10.73 -6.36
CA TRP A 32 -18.65 9.28 -6.27
C TRP A 32 -18.95 8.67 -7.65
N SER A 33 -18.07 7.76 -8.07
CA SER A 33 -18.17 7.11 -9.37
C SER A 33 -19.33 6.11 -9.40
N VAL A 34 -19.79 5.78 -10.61
CA VAL A 34 -20.78 4.70 -10.84
C VAL A 34 -20.39 3.41 -10.12
N LYS A 35 -19.09 3.08 -10.07
CA LYS A 35 -18.60 1.89 -9.36
C LYS A 35 -18.84 1.98 -7.85
N SER A 36 -18.51 3.11 -7.23
CA SER A 36 -18.71 3.34 -5.78
C SER A 36 -20.19 3.36 -5.42
N THR A 37 -21.00 4.02 -6.24
CA THR A 37 -22.47 4.03 -6.12
C THR A 37 -23.05 2.63 -6.19
N ASN A 38 -22.60 1.82 -7.15
CA ASN A 38 -23.06 0.45 -7.30
C ASN A 38 -22.57 -0.45 -6.15
N THR A 39 -21.38 -0.21 -5.58
CA THR A 39 -20.94 -0.89 -4.36
C THR A 39 -21.87 -0.59 -3.19
N LEU A 40 -22.20 0.68 -2.94
CA LEU A 40 -23.15 1.04 -1.87
C LEU A 40 -24.49 0.32 -2.06
N PHE A 41 -25.07 0.37 -3.26
CA PHE A 41 -26.31 -0.31 -3.57
C PHE A 41 -26.23 -1.82 -3.31
N LEU A 42 -25.20 -2.50 -3.82
CA LEU A 42 -25.06 -3.95 -3.65
C LEU A 42 -24.89 -4.33 -2.18
N ASP A 43 -24.08 -3.59 -1.43
CA ASP A 43 -23.82 -3.89 -0.03
C ASP A 43 -25.11 -3.77 0.81
N THR A 44 -25.86 -2.68 0.65
CA THR A 44 -27.12 -2.47 1.39
C THR A 44 -28.24 -3.39 0.90
N TYR A 45 -28.29 -3.70 -0.40
CA TYR A 45 -29.30 -4.60 -0.95
C TYR A 45 -29.06 -6.05 -0.54
N ASN A 46 -27.81 -6.52 -0.53
CA ASN A 46 -27.47 -7.85 -0.02
C ASN A 46 -27.81 -7.97 1.47
N ALA A 47 -27.51 -6.95 2.28
CA ALA A 47 -27.87 -6.92 3.69
C ALA A 47 -29.39 -7.01 3.91
N TYR A 48 -30.16 -6.33 3.07
CA TYR A 48 -31.62 -6.47 3.01
C TYR A 48 -32.06 -7.89 2.69
N GLN A 49 -31.51 -8.51 1.63
CA GLN A 49 -31.86 -9.87 1.22
C GLN A 49 -31.52 -10.92 2.29
N GLU A 50 -30.41 -10.73 3.00
CA GLU A 50 -29.96 -11.57 4.11
C GLU A 50 -30.69 -11.27 5.42
N SER A 51 -31.62 -10.30 5.44
CA SER A 51 -32.37 -9.88 6.64
C SER A 51 -31.46 -9.50 7.82
N VAL A 52 -30.33 -8.84 7.53
CA VAL A 52 -29.38 -8.37 8.54
C VAL A 52 -30.08 -7.33 9.42
N GLN A 53 -30.16 -7.60 10.73
CA GLN A 53 -30.93 -6.78 11.68
C GLN A 53 -30.48 -5.32 11.75
N GLU A 54 -29.17 -5.07 11.66
CA GLU A 54 -28.59 -3.73 11.65
C GLU A 54 -27.39 -3.68 10.69
N TYR A 55 -27.48 -2.86 9.65
CA TYR A 55 -26.39 -2.65 8.68
C TYR A 55 -25.75 -1.27 8.86
N ARG A 56 -24.46 -1.25 9.24
CA ARG A 56 -23.72 -0.01 9.50
C ARG A 56 -23.08 0.54 8.22
N ILE A 57 -23.55 1.69 7.71
CA ILE A 57 -22.99 2.33 6.50
C ILE A 57 -21.69 3.13 6.77
N GLY A 58 -21.26 3.18 8.03
CA GLY A 58 -20.02 3.79 8.53
C GLY A 58 -20.26 4.98 9.45
N SER A 59 -19.31 5.93 9.52
CA SER A 59 -19.40 7.14 10.36
C SER A 59 -19.85 8.39 9.60
N VAL A 60 -20.45 9.33 10.31
CA VAL A 60 -20.83 10.68 9.87
C VAL A 60 -20.44 11.67 10.96
N ILE A 61 -19.78 12.76 10.57
CA ILE A 61 -19.36 13.82 11.49
C ILE A 61 -20.15 15.07 11.13
N LEU A 62 -20.85 15.62 12.11
CA LEU A 62 -21.70 16.80 11.97
C LEU A 62 -21.20 17.91 12.91
N HIS A 63 -21.14 19.11 12.36
CA HIS A 63 -20.98 20.34 13.14
C HIS A 63 -22.35 20.98 13.31
N LYS A 64 -22.82 21.10 14.55
CA LYS A 64 -24.08 21.75 14.86
C LYS A 64 -23.89 23.26 14.92
N GLU A 65 -24.62 23.98 14.09
CA GLU A 65 -24.65 25.43 14.04
C GLU A 65 -26.11 25.91 14.07
N ASN A 66 -26.54 26.43 15.22
CA ASN A 66 -27.94 26.75 15.51
C ASN A 66 -28.86 25.51 15.32
N GLU A 67 -29.83 25.60 14.42
CA GLU A 67 -30.79 24.55 14.07
C GLU A 67 -30.34 23.70 12.86
N LYS A 68 -29.10 23.88 12.37
CA LYS A 68 -28.54 23.17 11.21
C LYS A 68 -27.37 22.28 11.61
N TYR A 69 -27.17 21.23 10.83
CA TYR A 69 -26.08 20.27 11.00
C TYR A 69 -25.22 20.27 9.74
N ASN A 70 -24.10 20.98 9.78
CA ASN A 70 -23.15 21.04 8.69
C ASN A 70 -22.43 19.69 8.58
N VAL A 71 -22.49 19.06 7.41
CA VAL A 71 -21.82 17.76 7.18
C VAL A 71 -20.31 17.99 7.02
N VAL A 72 -19.51 17.45 7.93
CA VAL A 72 -18.04 17.53 7.90
C VAL A 72 -17.42 16.24 7.33
N ASP A 73 -17.96 15.07 7.66
CA ASP A 73 -17.63 13.79 7.01
C ASP A 73 -18.87 12.98 6.64
N GLY A 74 -18.75 12.14 5.61
CA GLY A 74 -19.84 11.26 5.15
C GLY A 74 -20.66 11.82 3.98
N GLN A 75 -20.36 13.03 3.50
CA GLN A 75 -21.08 13.71 2.41
C GLN A 75 -21.35 12.80 1.21
N GLN A 76 -20.33 12.13 0.66
CA GLN A 76 -20.49 11.32 -0.56
C GLN A 76 -21.49 10.18 -0.34
N ARG A 77 -21.40 9.49 0.80
CA ARG A 77 -22.30 8.38 1.17
C ARG A 77 -23.72 8.87 1.37
N LEU A 78 -23.90 9.95 2.13
CA LEU A 78 -25.22 10.51 2.42
C LEU A 78 -25.90 11.04 1.16
N THR A 79 -25.18 11.76 0.29
CA THR A 79 -25.73 12.22 -0.99
C THR A 79 -26.17 11.03 -1.85
N THR A 80 -25.35 9.99 -2.00
CA THR A 80 -25.73 8.81 -2.79
C THR A 80 -26.92 8.05 -2.19
N LEU A 81 -26.99 7.96 -0.86
CA LEU A 81 -28.11 7.35 -0.16
C LEU A 81 -29.40 8.15 -0.38
N SER A 82 -29.32 9.48 -0.35
CA SER A 82 -30.45 10.34 -0.72
C SER A 82 -30.89 10.16 -2.17
N ILE A 83 -29.96 10.01 -3.12
CA ILE A 83 -30.32 9.68 -4.52
C ILE A 83 -31.04 8.34 -4.57
N LEU A 84 -30.55 7.32 -3.86
CA LEU A 84 -31.16 5.99 -3.81
C LEU A 84 -32.58 6.03 -3.23
N LEU A 85 -32.78 6.73 -2.12
CA LEU A 85 -34.09 6.92 -1.49
C LEU A 85 -35.06 7.66 -2.43
N TYR A 86 -34.57 8.68 -3.13
CA TYR A 86 -35.35 9.38 -4.15
C TYR A 86 -35.79 8.43 -5.28
N CYS A 87 -34.89 7.55 -5.77
CA CYS A 87 -35.27 6.51 -6.75
C CYS A 87 -36.30 5.50 -6.21
N LEU A 88 -36.37 5.30 -4.89
CA LEU A 88 -37.33 4.44 -4.20
C LEU A 88 -38.65 5.16 -3.83
N GLY A 89 -38.86 6.37 -4.37
CA GLY A 89 -40.07 7.16 -4.18
C GLY A 89 -40.12 7.94 -2.87
N ASP A 90 -38.99 8.14 -2.18
CA ASP A 90 -38.86 9.08 -1.07
C ASP A 90 -38.33 10.42 -1.58
N GLU A 91 -39.24 11.25 -2.08
CA GLU A 91 -38.90 12.51 -2.75
C GLU A 91 -38.44 13.63 -1.79
N ASP A 92 -38.63 13.48 -0.47
CA ASP A 92 -38.32 14.52 0.52
C ASP A 92 -36.89 14.43 1.04
N GLN A 93 -35.91 14.51 0.14
CA GLN A 93 -34.49 14.43 0.48
C GLN A 93 -33.86 15.81 0.64
N GLY A 94 -33.71 16.26 1.89
CA GLY A 94 -33.15 17.59 2.22
C GLY A 94 -31.78 17.85 1.60
N LEU A 95 -30.87 16.86 1.59
CA LEU A 95 -29.54 17.00 1.00
C LEU A 95 -29.54 17.21 -0.52
N LEU A 96 -30.58 16.78 -1.24
CA LEU A 96 -30.68 17.00 -2.69
C LEU A 96 -31.18 18.42 -3.04
N ARG A 97 -31.71 19.16 -2.06
CA ARG A 97 -32.17 20.56 -2.21
C ARG A 97 -31.04 21.57 -1.98
N GLU A 98 -29.89 21.12 -1.48
CA GLU A 98 -28.70 21.96 -1.28
C GLU A 98 -28.09 22.42 -2.63
N LYS A 99 -27.26 23.46 -2.58
CA LYS A 99 -26.61 23.99 -3.79
C LYS A 99 -25.38 23.16 -4.15
N TYR A 100 -25.44 22.47 -5.28
CA TYR A 100 -24.31 21.73 -5.85
C TYR A 100 -23.66 22.49 -7.02
N ASN A 101 -22.35 22.32 -7.18
CA ASN A 101 -21.63 22.81 -8.36
C ASN A 101 -21.86 21.91 -9.58
N GLN A 102 -21.44 22.37 -10.76
CA GLN A 102 -21.66 21.65 -12.03
C GLN A 102 -21.15 20.20 -11.99
N LEU A 103 -19.91 19.98 -11.53
CA LEU A 103 -19.31 18.64 -11.46
C LEU A 103 -20.13 17.69 -10.57
N SER A 104 -20.65 18.22 -9.46
CA SER A 104 -21.49 17.46 -8.54
C SER A 104 -22.84 17.12 -9.17
N ASN A 105 -23.46 18.08 -9.86
CA ASN A 105 -24.72 17.85 -10.58
C ASN A 105 -24.55 16.78 -11.67
N ASP A 106 -23.48 16.82 -12.45
CA ASP A 106 -23.21 15.81 -13.49
C ASP A 106 -23.07 14.41 -12.87
N ALA A 107 -22.37 14.31 -11.73
CA ALA A 107 -22.22 13.06 -11.00
C ALA A 107 -23.53 12.59 -10.34
N ILE A 108 -24.37 13.50 -9.82
CA ILE A 108 -25.68 13.19 -9.26
C ILE A 108 -26.59 12.62 -10.36
N VAL A 109 -26.68 13.28 -11.52
CA VAL A 109 -27.49 12.82 -12.66
C VAL A 109 -27.03 11.45 -13.13
N THR A 110 -25.72 11.26 -13.32
CA THR A 110 -25.15 9.97 -13.74
C THR A 110 -25.48 8.86 -12.75
N ASN A 111 -25.34 9.13 -11.44
CA ASN A 111 -25.63 8.13 -10.42
C ASN A 111 -27.13 7.86 -10.26
N PHE A 112 -27.98 8.88 -10.42
CA PHE A 112 -29.43 8.75 -10.47
C PHE A 112 -29.87 7.83 -11.62
N GLU A 113 -29.31 7.98 -12.82
CA GLU A 113 -29.63 7.10 -13.95
C GLU A 113 -29.29 5.64 -13.67
N ILE A 114 -28.14 5.38 -13.05
CA ILE A 114 -27.70 4.02 -12.71
C ILE A 114 -28.58 3.41 -11.61
N LEU A 115 -28.83 4.16 -10.53
CA LEU A 115 -29.68 3.69 -9.45
C LEU A 115 -31.11 3.48 -9.91
N SER A 116 -31.67 4.37 -10.75
CA SER A 116 -33.01 4.20 -11.32
C SER A 116 -33.11 2.92 -12.16
N LYS A 117 -32.08 2.60 -12.96
CA LYS A 117 -32.02 1.32 -13.69
C LYS A 117 -32.05 0.13 -12.73
N ARG A 118 -31.22 0.15 -11.67
CA ARG A 118 -31.19 -0.91 -10.65
C ARG A 118 -32.54 -1.08 -9.95
N ILE A 119 -33.17 0.03 -9.56
CA ILE A 119 -34.47 0.00 -8.89
C ILE A 119 -35.57 -0.52 -9.83
N SER A 120 -35.51 -0.17 -11.12
CA SER A 120 -36.48 -0.66 -12.12
C SER A 120 -36.43 -2.18 -12.35
N GLU A 121 -35.34 -2.85 -11.98
CA GLU A 121 -35.22 -4.32 -12.01
C GLU A 121 -35.97 -5.00 -10.83
N LEU A 122 -36.40 -4.23 -9.83
CA LEU A 122 -37.08 -4.72 -8.64
C LEU A 122 -38.61 -4.54 -8.77
N SER A 123 -39.38 -5.49 -8.21
CA SER A 123 -40.83 -5.33 -8.07
C SER A 123 -41.18 -4.19 -7.10
N GLU A 124 -42.36 -3.58 -7.27
CA GLU A 124 -42.83 -2.49 -6.39
C GLU A 124 -42.85 -2.87 -4.89
N ASP A 125 -43.21 -4.13 -4.59
CA ASP A 125 -43.15 -4.69 -3.23
C ASP A 125 -41.71 -4.76 -2.71
N ALA A 126 -40.76 -5.22 -3.53
CA ALA A 126 -39.36 -5.29 -3.14
C ALA A 126 -38.73 -3.89 -2.96
N GLN A 127 -39.11 -2.92 -3.79
CA GLN A 127 -38.68 -1.53 -3.63
C GLN A 127 -39.18 -0.95 -2.30
N SER A 128 -40.46 -1.19 -1.97
CA SER A 128 -41.07 -0.69 -0.73
C SER A 128 -40.39 -1.27 0.51
N LYS A 129 -40.17 -2.59 0.54
CA LYS A 129 -39.46 -3.27 1.63
C LYS A 129 -37.99 -2.86 1.75
N TYR A 130 -37.32 -2.68 0.61
CA TYR A 130 -35.92 -2.24 0.61
C TYR A 130 -35.78 -0.80 1.12
N LYS A 131 -36.70 0.10 0.74
CA LYS A 131 -36.75 1.46 1.30
C LYS A 131 -36.93 1.44 2.81
N GLU A 132 -37.87 0.65 3.31
CA GLU A 132 -38.10 0.47 4.75
C GLU A 132 -36.83 -0.05 5.45
N TYR A 133 -36.15 -1.04 4.84
CA TYR A 133 -34.88 -1.54 5.34
C TYR A 133 -33.80 -0.46 5.43
N LEU A 134 -33.62 0.36 4.38
CA LEU A 134 -32.64 1.44 4.38
C LEU A 134 -32.91 2.48 5.48
N LEU A 135 -34.18 2.75 5.79
CA LEU A 135 -34.56 3.75 6.79
C LEU A 135 -34.46 3.21 8.22
N GLU A 136 -34.94 1.99 8.45
CA GLU A 136 -35.15 1.42 9.78
C GLU A 136 -34.03 0.48 10.26
N HIS A 137 -33.32 -0.16 9.32
CA HIS A 137 -32.32 -1.19 9.63
C HIS A 137 -30.89 -0.78 9.25
N CYS A 138 -30.70 0.27 8.46
CA CYS A 138 -29.38 0.86 8.28
C CYS A 138 -29.08 1.92 9.36
N SER A 139 -27.84 1.97 9.82
CA SER A 139 -27.37 2.92 10.82
C SER A 139 -26.00 3.51 10.48
N ALA A 140 -25.70 4.66 11.07
CA ALA A 140 -24.39 5.29 11.01
C ALA A 140 -23.90 5.64 12.42
N VAL A 141 -22.59 5.63 12.61
CA VAL A 141 -21.96 6.23 13.80
C VAL A 141 -21.99 7.74 13.60
N GLN A 142 -22.87 8.41 14.31
CA GLN A 142 -23.01 9.85 14.31
C GLN A 142 -22.12 10.45 15.40
N ILE A 143 -21.29 11.42 15.00
CA ILE A 143 -20.54 12.28 15.90
C ILE A 143 -21.06 13.70 15.70
N VAL A 144 -21.56 14.34 16.76
CA VAL A 144 -22.05 15.71 16.74
C VAL A 144 -21.23 16.54 17.70
N THR A 145 -20.74 17.68 17.23
CA THR A 145 -20.07 18.69 18.06
C THR A 145 -20.61 20.08 17.74
N ASP A 146 -20.62 20.96 18.73
CA ASP A 146 -20.98 22.37 18.58
C ASP A 146 -19.81 23.22 18.06
N SER A 147 -18.59 22.66 17.99
CA SER A 147 -17.38 23.33 17.55
C SER A 147 -16.92 22.84 16.17
N GLU A 148 -16.85 23.76 15.21
CA GLU A 148 -16.35 23.47 13.86
C GLU A 148 -14.90 22.94 13.91
N GLN A 149 -14.06 23.53 14.78
CA GLN A 149 -12.68 23.12 14.93
C GLN A 149 -12.57 21.70 15.51
N GLU A 150 -13.46 21.33 16.43
CA GLU A 150 -13.52 19.98 16.97
C GLU A 150 -14.07 18.99 15.93
N ALA A 151 -15.05 19.40 15.11
CA ALA A 151 -15.54 18.59 14.01
C ALA A 151 -14.43 18.33 12.98
N PHE A 152 -13.60 19.34 12.72
CA PHE A 152 -12.40 19.19 11.91
C PHE A 152 -11.33 18.36 12.61
N GLN A 153 -11.20 18.39 13.94
CA GLN A 153 -10.29 17.48 14.65
C GLN A 153 -10.79 16.04 14.63
N PHE A 154 -12.11 15.81 14.72
CA PHE A 154 -12.71 14.48 14.54
C PHE A 154 -12.53 14.03 13.10
N PHE A 155 -12.82 14.90 12.14
CA PHE A 155 -12.57 14.68 10.72
C PHE A 155 -11.11 14.35 10.53
N ASP A 156 -10.16 15.16 10.99
CA ASP A 156 -8.72 14.95 10.97
C ASP A 156 -8.27 13.84 11.91
N SER A 157 -9.08 13.25 12.78
CA SER A 157 -8.70 12.02 13.49
C SER A 157 -9.13 10.80 12.67
N GLN A 158 -10.25 10.93 11.95
CA GLN A 158 -10.72 9.97 10.95
C GLN A 158 -9.99 10.11 9.60
N ASN A 159 -9.40 11.28 9.33
CA ASN A 159 -8.79 11.79 8.09
C ASN A 159 -7.45 12.53 8.33
N SER A 160 -6.79 12.41 9.48
CA SER A 160 -5.30 12.34 9.51
C SER A 160 -4.85 11.01 8.91
N ARG A 161 -5.85 10.16 8.62
CA ARG A 161 -5.94 9.26 7.46
C ARG A 161 -6.20 9.94 6.10
N GLY A 162 -5.95 11.25 5.94
CA GLY A 162 -6.37 12.11 4.83
C GLY A 162 -5.34 13.15 4.38
N LYS A 163 -4.09 13.07 4.88
CA LYS A 163 -3.00 12.86 3.91
C LYS A 163 -3.43 11.61 3.13
N GLU A 164 -3.34 11.57 1.80
CA GLU A 164 -3.51 10.28 1.08
C GLU A 164 -2.74 9.25 1.90
N LEU A 165 -3.45 8.32 2.58
CA LEU A 165 -2.81 7.45 3.56
C LEU A 165 -1.63 6.87 2.82
N LYS A 166 -0.42 7.06 3.36
CA LYS A 166 0.74 6.56 2.64
C LYS A 166 0.48 5.08 2.42
N PRO A 167 0.91 4.49 1.30
CA PRO A 167 0.60 3.09 0.99
C PRO A 167 0.83 2.13 2.18
N HIS A 168 1.84 2.40 3.02
CA HIS A 168 2.12 1.65 4.24
C HIS A 168 1.08 1.85 5.38
N ASP A 169 0.42 2.99 5.50
CA ASP A 169 -0.64 3.23 6.49
C ASP A 169 -1.94 2.48 6.14
N LEU A 170 -2.25 2.39 4.84
CA LEU A 170 -3.35 1.55 4.33
C LEU A 170 -3.07 0.07 4.63
N LEU A 171 -1.83 -0.36 4.40
CA LEU A 171 -1.39 -1.71 4.70
C LEU A 171 -1.43 -2.00 6.20
N LYS A 172 -0.95 -1.08 7.06
CA LYS A 172 -1.08 -1.18 8.52
C LYS A 172 -2.53 -1.45 8.91
N SER A 173 -3.45 -0.61 8.44
CA SER A 173 -4.89 -0.74 8.75
C SER A 173 -5.47 -2.06 8.25
N TYR A 174 -5.07 -2.51 7.06
CA TYR A 174 -5.47 -3.80 6.51
C TYR A 174 -4.98 -4.98 7.36
N HIS A 175 -3.70 -5.01 7.71
CA HIS A 175 -3.11 -6.13 8.44
C HIS A 175 -3.53 -6.18 9.91
N LEU A 176 -3.82 -5.04 10.55
CA LEU A 176 -4.40 -5.03 11.90
C LEU A 176 -5.77 -5.73 11.93
N ARG A 177 -6.60 -5.59 10.88
CA ARG A 177 -7.88 -6.31 10.79
C ARG A 177 -7.70 -7.83 10.63
N GLU A 178 -6.61 -8.25 10.01
CA GLU A 178 -6.29 -9.67 9.81
C GLU A 178 -5.59 -10.29 11.05
N MET A 179 -5.45 -9.55 12.16
CA MET A 179 -4.89 -10.01 13.45
C MET A 179 -5.98 -10.30 14.50
N TYR A 180 -7.19 -10.67 14.09
CA TYR A 180 -8.33 -10.85 15.01
C TYR A 180 -8.08 -11.94 16.08
N ASP A 181 -7.32 -12.98 15.75
CA ASP A 181 -6.95 -14.09 16.66
C ASP A 181 -5.72 -13.81 17.55
N GLU A 182 -5.04 -12.66 17.37
CA GLU A 182 -3.85 -12.34 18.16
C GLU A 182 -4.23 -11.71 19.51
N ASP A 183 -3.43 -11.99 20.54
CA ASP A 183 -3.57 -11.38 21.86
C ASP A 183 -3.36 -9.85 21.83
N ASP A 184 -4.10 -9.13 22.66
CA ASP A 184 -4.10 -7.66 22.66
C ASP A 184 -2.75 -7.07 23.09
N HIS A 185 -2.00 -7.72 23.99
CA HIS A 185 -0.63 -7.28 24.31
C HIS A 185 0.30 -7.42 23.11
N GLN A 186 0.16 -8.49 22.31
CA GLN A 186 0.94 -8.67 21.08
C GLN A 186 0.59 -7.61 20.03
N LYS A 187 -0.69 -7.29 19.84
CA LYS A 187 -1.14 -6.22 18.94
C LYS A 187 -0.52 -4.88 19.33
N VAL A 188 -0.60 -4.50 20.62
CA VAL A 188 -0.03 -3.26 21.13
C VAL A 188 1.49 -3.21 20.91
N ARG A 189 2.20 -4.31 21.18
CA ARG A 189 3.65 -4.40 20.94
C ARG A 189 4.01 -4.16 19.47
N ILE A 190 3.30 -4.79 18.55
CA ILE A 190 3.54 -4.66 17.10
C ILE A 190 3.26 -3.22 16.63
N ILE A 191 2.14 -2.64 17.08
CA ILE A 191 1.78 -1.26 16.75
C ILE A 191 2.88 -0.30 17.24
N ASN A 192 3.32 -0.43 18.49
CA ASN A 192 4.37 0.42 19.03
C ASN A 192 5.70 0.26 18.28
N GLN A 193 6.08 -0.97 17.92
CA GLN A 193 7.28 -1.21 17.11
C GLN A 193 7.20 -0.53 15.74
N TRP A 194 6.04 -0.59 15.09
CA TRP A 194 5.79 0.05 13.81
C TRP A 194 5.82 1.57 13.88
N GLU A 195 5.15 2.16 14.88
CA GLU A 195 5.09 3.62 15.07
C GLU A 195 6.44 4.24 15.43
N ASN A 196 7.31 3.47 16.09
CA ASN A 196 8.66 3.91 16.43
C ASN A 196 9.61 3.94 15.21
N VAL A 197 9.23 3.37 14.07
CA VAL A 197 9.98 3.50 12.83
C VAL A 197 9.69 4.85 12.20
N ASN A 198 10.71 5.50 11.64
CA ASN A 198 10.54 6.72 10.87
C ASN A 198 9.62 6.45 9.66
N GLN A 199 8.51 7.18 9.57
CA GLN A 199 7.47 6.96 8.54
C GLN A 199 7.90 7.38 7.13
N ASP A 200 8.94 8.22 6.98
CA ASP A 200 9.52 8.53 5.68
C ASP A 200 10.48 7.42 5.24
N ASP A 201 11.29 6.88 6.14
CA ASP A 201 12.14 5.72 5.86
C ASP A 201 11.29 4.49 5.49
N LEU A 202 10.17 4.30 6.18
CA LEU A 202 9.22 3.24 5.87
C LEU A 202 8.56 3.43 4.50
N ASN A 203 8.18 4.67 4.16
CA ASN A 203 7.68 5.00 2.83
C ASN A 203 8.71 4.65 1.75
N ASP A 204 9.96 5.03 1.97
CA ASP A 204 11.05 4.79 1.04
C ASP A 204 11.40 3.30 0.96
N LEU A 205 11.35 2.56 2.06
CA LEU A 205 11.50 1.11 2.09
C LEU A 205 10.56 0.44 1.08
N PHE A 206 9.26 0.75 1.17
CA PHE A 206 8.28 0.18 0.25
C PHE A 206 8.42 0.73 -1.17
N LYS A 207 8.52 2.05 -1.34
CA LYS A 207 8.46 2.72 -2.64
C LYS A 207 9.71 2.50 -3.48
N ILE A 208 10.89 2.59 -2.87
CA ILE A 208 12.18 2.58 -3.56
C ILE A 208 12.76 1.18 -3.64
N TYR A 209 12.54 0.34 -2.62
CA TYR A 209 13.20 -0.96 -2.52
C TYR A 209 12.23 -2.13 -2.71
N LEU A 210 11.25 -2.32 -1.83
CA LEU A 210 10.43 -3.54 -1.82
C LEU A 210 9.49 -3.64 -3.02
N TYR A 211 8.78 -2.57 -3.37
CA TYR A 211 7.85 -2.62 -4.50
C TYR A 211 8.59 -2.89 -5.81
N PRO A 212 9.66 -2.16 -6.18
CA PRO A 212 10.40 -2.50 -7.38
C PRO A 212 10.93 -3.93 -7.39
N LEU A 213 11.51 -4.41 -6.29
CA LEU A 213 12.02 -5.79 -6.21
C LEU A 213 10.92 -6.83 -6.45
N THR A 214 9.77 -6.70 -5.80
CA THR A 214 8.64 -7.65 -5.98
C THR A 214 8.03 -7.64 -7.40
N GLN A 215 8.32 -6.61 -8.21
CA GLN A 215 7.89 -6.51 -9.59
C GLN A 215 8.99 -6.93 -10.59
N TRP A 216 10.23 -6.49 -10.39
CA TRP A 216 11.32 -6.66 -11.34
C TRP A 216 11.68 -8.11 -11.57
N TYR A 217 11.74 -8.97 -10.53
CA TYR A 217 12.01 -10.41 -10.74
C TYR A 217 10.92 -11.13 -11.55
N LYS A 218 9.76 -10.50 -11.74
CA LYS A 218 8.65 -11.02 -12.58
C LYS A 218 8.66 -10.39 -13.98
N GLY A 219 9.70 -9.65 -14.35
CA GLY A 219 9.75 -8.83 -15.56
C GLY A 219 8.73 -7.67 -15.59
N LYS A 220 8.11 -7.31 -14.46
CA LYS A 220 7.08 -6.26 -14.38
C LYS A 220 7.68 -4.89 -14.04
N SER A 221 6.93 -3.83 -14.35
CA SER A 221 7.33 -2.46 -14.02
C SER A 221 7.27 -2.20 -12.50
N GLY A 222 8.40 -1.82 -11.92
CA GLY A 222 8.54 -1.39 -10.53
C GLY A 222 8.21 0.09 -10.29
N LEU A 223 7.68 0.81 -11.28
CA LEU A 223 7.42 2.25 -11.17
C LEU A 223 6.06 2.60 -10.56
N GLY A 224 5.99 3.79 -9.96
CA GLY A 224 4.73 4.41 -9.56
C GLY A 224 4.00 3.63 -8.47
N TYR A 225 4.72 3.20 -7.43
CA TYR A 225 4.09 2.67 -6.23
C TYR A 225 3.19 3.73 -5.59
N SER A 226 1.94 3.35 -5.31
CA SER A 226 0.89 4.21 -4.76
C SER A 226 -0.19 3.35 -4.10
N SER A 227 -1.20 3.99 -3.54
CA SER A 227 -2.34 3.34 -2.87
C SER A 227 -3.10 2.36 -3.78
N SER A 228 -3.07 2.53 -5.11
CA SER A 228 -3.70 1.59 -6.05
C SER A 228 -2.90 0.29 -6.28
N LYS A 229 -1.67 0.21 -5.75
CA LYS A 229 -0.73 -0.91 -5.95
C LYS A 229 -0.34 -1.64 -4.66
N ILE A 230 -1.03 -1.33 -3.56
CA ILE A 230 -0.76 -1.95 -2.25
C ILE A 230 -1.10 -3.45 -2.20
N ASP A 231 -1.89 -3.96 -3.15
CA ASP A 231 -2.32 -5.36 -3.18
C ASP A 231 -1.15 -6.36 -3.17
N VAL A 232 0.01 -5.96 -3.71
CA VAL A 232 1.25 -6.75 -3.68
C VAL A 232 1.67 -7.12 -2.25
N PHE A 233 1.34 -6.29 -1.26
CA PHE A 233 1.70 -6.48 0.13
C PHE A 233 0.53 -6.93 1.03
N LYS A 234 -0.69 -7.09 0.51
CA LYS A 234 -1.82 -7.59 1.32
C LYS A 234 -1.66 -9.07 1.72
N GLY A 235 -0.96 -9.86 0.90
CA GLY A 235 -0.64 -11.25 1.23
C GLY A 235 -1.86 -12.18 1.29
N ILE A 236 -1.63 -13.36 1.86
CA ILE A 236 -2.61 -14.44 2.01
C ILE A 236 -3.34 -14.27 3.34
N LYS A 237 -4.68 -14.20 3.29
CA LYS A 237 -5.55 -14.14 4.47
C LYS A 237 -5.55 -15.46 5.25
N THR A 238 -5.77 -15.37 6.57
CA THR A 238 -5.92 -16.54 7.46
C THR A 238 -7.08 -17.45 7.05
N THR A 239 -8.15 -16.89 6.50
CA THR A 239 -9.34 -17.61 6.01
C THR A 239 -9.17 -18.31 4.66
N ASN A 240 -8.09 -18.04 3.92
CA ASN A 240 -7.87 -18.66 2.60
C ASN A 240 -7.50 -20.15 2.72
N VAL A 241 -8.38 -21.04 2.27
CA VAL A 241 -8.21 -22.51 2.39
C VAL A 241 -7.67 -23.18 1.13
N PHE A 242 -7.20 -22.42 0.13
CA PHE A 242 -6.66 -23.01 -1.10
C PHE A 242 -5.31 -23.70 -0.86
N ASN A 243 -5.01 -24.73 -1.65
CA ASN A 243 -3.80 -25.56 -1.48
C ASN A 243 -2.50 -24.76 -1.43
N TYR A 244 -2.31 -23.77 -2.32
CA TYR A 244 -1.12 -22.93 -2.32
C TYR A 244 -1.00 -22.12 -1.02
N ALA A 245 -2.13 -21.65 -0.48
CA ALA A 245 -2.17 -20.88 0.76
C ALA A 245 -1.83 -21.75 1.97
N ILE A 246 -2.32 -22.99 2.00
CA ILE A 246 -2.02 -23.96 3.07
C ILE A 246 -0.52 -24.22 3.16
N TYR A 247 0.17 -24.41 2.04
CA TYR A 247 1.62 -24.64 2.03
C TYR A 247 2.40 -23.48 2.68
N HIS A 248 2.12 -22.23 2.27
CA HIS A 248 2.79 -21.06 2.83
C HIS A 248 2.43 -20.80 4.30
N LYS A 249 1.19 -21.10 4.70
CA LYS A 249 0.76 -21.05 6.11
C LYS A 249 1.52 -22.05 6.98
N ALA A 250 1.59 -23.31 6.54
CA ALA A 250 2.30 -24.36 7.26
C ALA A 250 3.79 -24.02 7.41
N SER A 251 4.43 -23.56 6.33
CA SER A 251 5.83 -23.11 6.35
C SER A 251 6.06 -21.98 7.34
N ASN A 252 5.22 -20.93 7.32
CA ASN A 252 5.33 -19.80 8.25
C ASN A 252 5.11 -20.23 9.71
N LEU A 253 4.12 -21.08 9.98
CA LEU A 253 3.85 -21.58 11.34
C LEU A 253 5.00 -22.41 11.87
N PHE A 254 5.58 -23.27 11.03
CA PHE A 254 6.75 -24.06 11.41
C PHE A 254 7.94 -23.17 11.76
N VAL A 255 8.25 -22.17 10.92
CA VAL A 255 9.34 -21.21 11.19
C VAL A 255 9.11 -20.46 12.51
N GLU A 256 7.89 -20.01 12.78
CA GLU A 256 7.55 -19.32 14.04
C GLU A 256 7.73 -20.23 15.26
N GLN A 257 7.22 -21.46 15.20
CA GLN A 257 7.39 -22.44 16.27
C GLN A 257 8.85 -22.79 16.51
N PHE A 258 9.63 -22.98 15.43
CA PHE A 258 11.05 -23.24 15.51
C PHE A 258 11.79 -22.10 16.20
N ASN A 259 11.55 -20.86 15.76
CA ASN A 259 12.21 -19.67 16.29
C ASN A 259 11.81 -19.37 17.75
N ALA A 260 10.62 -19.78 18.18
CA ALA A 260 10.17 -19.66 19.56
C ALA A 260 10.75 -20.74 20.48
N ASN A 261 10.82 -21.99 20.01
CA ASN A 261 11.12 -23.15 20.85
C ASN A 261 12.59 -23.60 20.79
N GLY A 262 13.38 -23.11 19.82
CA GLY A 262 14.83 -23.30 19.80
C GLY A 262 15.31 -24.71 19.43
N SER A 263 14.51 -25.51 18.72
CA SER A 263 14.84 -26.89 18.35
C SER A 263 15.97 -26.98 17.30
N SER A 264 17.22 -26.86 17.73
CA SER A 264 18.39 -26.74 16.84
C SER A 264 18.87 -28.04 16.16
N GLU A 265 18.32 -29.21 16.52
CA GLU A 265 18.92 -30.52 16.21
C GLU A 265 19.04 -30.85 14.71
N LEU A 266 18.11 -30.40 13.86
CA LEU A 266 18.06 -30.79 12.44
C LEU A 266 18.52 -29.71 11.45
N LEU A 267 18.47 -28.43 11.84
CA LEU A 267 18.68 -27.30 10.92
C LEU A 267 19.94 -26.47 11.23
N ALA A 268 20.69 -26.82 12.29
CA ALA A 268 21.98 -26.21 12.66
C ALA A 268 22.00 -24.66 12.67
N SER A 269 20.83 -24.02 12.80
CA SER A 269 20.68 -22.57 12.84
C SER A 269 20.00 -22.15 14.13
N LYS A 270 20.46 -21.03 14.70
CA LYS A 270 19.86 -20.41 15.89
C LYS A 270 18.48 -19.80 15.61
N ALA A 271 18.20 -19.44 14.35
CA ALA A 271 16.91 -18.93 13.89
C ALA A 271 16.77 -19.14 12.38
N LEU A 272 15.55 -19.48 11.93
CA LEU A 272 15.20 -19.61 10.52
C LEU A 272 14.71 -18.27 9.97
N ASN A 273 15.10 -17.96 8.74
CA ASN A 273 14.54 -16.83 8.01
C ASN A 273 13.06 -17.10 7.69
N GLN A 274 12.19 -16.13 8.01
CA GLN A 274 10.75 -16.25 7.81
C GLN A 274 10.29 -15.69 6.46
N PHE A 275 11.06 -14.81 5.83
CA PHE A 275 10.61 -14.04 4.68
C PHE A 275 11.49 -14.26 3.46
N GLN A 276 10.88 -14.24 2.28
CA GLN A 276 11.56 -14.18 0.99
C GLN A 276 10.75 -13.28 0.05
N LEU A 277 11.41 -12.38 -0.68
CA LEU A 277 10.77 -11.43 -1.60
C LEU A 277 10.04 -12.11 -2.76
N THR A 278 10.44 -13.34 -3.10
CA THR A 278 9.82 -14.16 -4.14
C THR A 278 8.60 -14.93 -3.66
N GLN A 279 8.35 -14.99 -2.34
CA GLN A 279 7.25 -15.76 -1.76
C GLN A 279 6.06 -14.87 -1.38
N PRO A 280 4.83 -15.41 -1.39
CA PRO A 280 3.66 -14.69 -0.90
C PRO A 280 3.79 -14.31 0.58
N LEU A 281 3.46 -13.06 0.90
CA LEU A 281 3.36 -12.62 2.28
C LEU A 281 2.11 -13.20 2.96
N MET A 282 2.17 -13.43 4.26
CA MET A 282 1.00 -13.74 5.07
C MET A 282 0.41 -12.46 5.67
N ALA A 283 -0.91 -12.29 5.58
CA ALA A 283 -1.57 -11.14 6.19
C ALA A 283 -1.51 -11.19 7.74
N GLY A 284 -1.62 -10.05 8.40
CA GLY A 284 -1.61 -9.93 9.85
C GLY A 284 -0.25 -9.52 10.40
N LYS A 285 0.14 -10.05 11.57
CA LYS A 285 1.40 -9.69 12.26
C LYS A 285 2.66 -9.86 11.40
N ARG A 286 2.62 -10.83 10.48
CA ARG A 286 3.74 -11.20 9.61
C ARG A 286 4.12 -10.09 8.64
N PHE A 287 3.18 -9.23 8.24
CA PHE A 287 3.48 -8.03 7.45
C PHE A 287 4.36 -7.02 8.21
N PHE A 288 4.07 -6.79 9.48
CA PHE A 288 4.87 -5.88 10.32
C PHE A 288 6.29 -6.41 10.50
N ASN A 289 6.40 -7.71 10.80
CA ASN A 289 7.69 -8.39 10.90
C ASN A 289 8.47 -8.36 9.57
N TYR A 290 7.77 -8.51 8.44
CA TYR A 290 8.36 -8.39 7.10
C TYR A 290 8.97 -7.00 6.88
N ALA A 291 8.24 -5.92 7.17
CA ALA A 291 8.76 -4.56 7.01
C ALA A 291 9.98 -4.29 7.91
N LEU A 292 9.92 -4.69 9.19
CA LEU A 292 11.04 -4.55 10.12
C LEU A 292 12.26 -5.37 9.70
N HIS A 293 12.04 -6.58 9.20
CA HIS A 293 13.10 -7.46 8.69
C HIS A 293 13.88 -6.80 7.55
N TYR A 294 13.18 -6.35 6.49
CA TYR A 294 13.85 -5.74 5.35
C TYR A 294 14.39 -4.34 5.66
N GLY A 295 13.76 -3.59 6.57
CA GLY A 295 14.33 -2.34 7.07
C GLY A 295 15.70 -2.56 7.73
N LYS A 296 15.82 -3.58 8.59
CA LYS A 296 17.09 -3.96 9.23
C LYS A 296 18.12 -4.46 8.21
N GLN A 297 17.72 -5.32 7.26
CA GLN A 297 18.63 -5.79 6.21
C GLN A 297 19.13 -4.64 5.33
N LEU A 298 18.26 -3.70 4.98
CA LEU A 298 18.61 -2.50 4.23
C LEU A 298 19.67 -1.66 4.97
N GLU A 299 19.51 -1.46 6.29
CA GLU A 299 20.50 -0.76 7.11
C GLU A 299 21.86 -1.49 7.11
N GLN A 300 21.85 -2.81 7.24
CA GLN A 300 23.07 -3.62 7.20
C GLN A 300 23.79 -3.53 5.84
N ILE A 301 23.03 -3.56 4.74
CA ILE A 301 23.58 -3.41 3.38
C ILE A 301 24.17 -2.02 3.19
N GLN A 302 23.50 -0.97 3.66
CA GLN A 302 24.05 0.39 3.58
C GLN A 302 25.35 0.53 4.36
N LYS A 303 25.43 -0.06 5.57
CA LYS A 303 26.67 -0.14 6.35
C LYS A 303 27.77 -0.90 5.60
N LEU A 304 27.42 -2.02 4.96
CA LEU A 304 28.36 -2.82 4.17
C LEU A 304 28.91 -2.02 2.98
N ILE A 305 28.06 -1.32 2.24
CA ILE A 305 28.46 -0.45 1.12
C ILE A 305 29.42 0.64 1.60
N ASN A 306 29.10 1.31 2.71
CA ASN A 306 29.95 2.37 3.26
C ASN A 306 31.31 1.86 3.75
N LYS A 307 31.41 0.59 4.14
CA LYS A 307 32.68 -0.07 4.48
C LYS A 307 33.46 -0.51 3.25
N PHE A 308 32.75 -0.91 2.18
CA PHE A 308 33.34 -1.49 0.99
C PHE A 308 33.81 -0.45 -0.04
N HIS A 309 33.13 0.69 -0.12
CA HIS A 309 33.37 1.73 -1.12
C HIS A 309 33.65 3.10 -0.49
N THR A 310 34.40 3.95 -1.20
CA THR A 310 34.52 5.38 -0.87
C THR A 310 33.33 6.19 -1.40
N LYS A 311 33.17 7.43 -0.93
CA LYS A 311 32.09 8.33 -1.38
C LYS A 311 32.18 8.66 -2.87
N GLU A 312 33.37 8.68 -3.44
CA GLU A 312 33.63 8.95 -4.86
C GLU A 312 33.27 7.74 -5.73
N GLN A 313 33.39 6.53 -5.19
CA GLN A 313 33.01 5.28 -5.86
C GLN A 313 31.49 5.05 -5.82
N VAL A 314 30.78 5.64 -4.86
CA VAL A 314 29.31 5.57 -4.76
C VAL A 314 28.75 6.99 -4.83
N PRO A 315 28.78 7.64 -6.01
CA PRO A 315 28.31 9.01 -6.16
C PRO A 315 26.83 9.13 -5.77
N SER A 316 26.49 10.26 -5.16
CA SER A 316 25.14 10.54 -4.65
C SER A 316 24.76 12.02 -4.77
N ARG A 317 25.41 12.77 -5.67
CA ARG A 317 25.24 14.24 -5.77
C ARG A 317 24.04 14.61 -6.64
N ARG A 318 23.81 13.88 -7.73
CA ARG A 318 22.74 14.14 -8.68
C ARG A 318 21.65 13.10 -8.55
N SER A 319 20.42 13.42 -8.96
CA SER A 319 19.30 12.48 -8.93
C SER A 319 19.63 11.17 -9.68
N GLY A 320 20.29 11.26 -10.82
CA GLY A 320 20.74 10.08 -11.57
C GLY A 320 21.79 9.24 -10.85
N ASP A 321 22.59 9.82 -9.94
CA ASP A 321 23.55 9.07 -9.12
C ASP A 321 22.80 8.31 -8.02
N LEU A 322 21.83 8.99 -7.37
CA LEU A 322 20.96 8.39 -6.37
C LEU A 322 20.18 7.20 -6.93
N TYR A 323 19.66 7.30 -8.16
CA TYR A 323 18.93 6.20 -8.79
C TYR A 323 19.80 4.97 -9.07
N VAL A 324 21.06 5.16 -9.48
CA VAL A 324 21.99 4.04 -9.68
C VAL A 324 22.43 3.43 -8.35
N LYS A 325 22.66 4.27 -7.32
CA LYS A 325 22.94 3.80 -5.97
C LYS A 325 21.78 2.96 -5.43
N GLN A 326 20.53 3.42 -5.61
CA GLN A 326 19.33 2.67 -5.22
C GLN A 326 19.23 1.33 -5.95
N LEU A 327 19.51 1.31 -7.26
CA LEU A 327 19.57 0.06 -8.03
C LEU A 327 20.60 -0.92 -7.45
N TYR A 328 21.80 -0.44 -7.11
CA TYR A 328 22.83 -1.27 -6.48
C TYR A 328 22.39 -1.83 -5.12
N VAL A 329 21.77 -1.00 -4.29
CA VAL A 329 21.21 -1.42 -3.00
C VAL A 329 20.10 -2.46 -3.20
N CYS A 330 19.21 -2.28 -4.18
CA CYS A 330 18.17 -3.26 -4.52
C CYS A 330 18.78 -4.60 -4.94
N ALA A 331 19.80 -4.60 -5.79
CA ALA A 331 20.48 -5.82 -6.23
C ALA A 331 21.11 -6.57 -5.05
N LEU A 332 21.78 -5.86 -4.14
CA LEU A 332 22.34 -6.43 -2.91
C LEU A 332 21.28 -6.96 -1.97
N LEU A 333 20.17 -6.23 -1.78
CA LEU A 333 19.06 -6.64 -0.93
C LEU A 333 18.39 -7.90 -1.45
N PHE A 334 18.14 -7.98 -2.75
CA PHE A 334 17.52 -9.14 -3.37
C PHE A 334 18.43 -10.37 -3.33
N PHE A 335 19.73 -10.19 -3.53
CA PHE A 335 20.69 -11.29 -3.39
C PHE A 335 20.79 -11.77 -1.94
N ALA A 336 20.89 -10.85 -0.97
CA ALA A 336 20.98 -11.18 0.45
C ALA A 336 19.69 -11.80 0.99
N ASP A 337 18.53 -11.43 0.46
CA ASP A 337 17.25 -12.08 0.78
C ASP A 337 17.29 -13.58 0.44
N ARG A 338 17.80 -13.91 -0.75
CA ARG A 338 17.87 -15.30 -1.21
C ARG A 338 18.96 -16.11 -0.53
N PHE A 339 20.17 -15.57 -0.43
CA PHE A 339 21.37 -16.32 -0.03
C PHE A 339 21.90 -15.98 1.36
N GLY A 340 21.28 -15.01 2.05
CA GLY A 340 21.77 -14.48 3.32
C GLY A 340 22.85 -13.41 3.15
N ILE A 341 22.93 -12.51 4.12
CA ILE A 341 23.86 -11.37 4.09
C ILE A 341 25.34 -11.81 4.14
N GLU A 342 25.63 -12.93 4.80
CA GLU A 342 26.99 -13.50 4.88
C GLU A 342 27.50 -13.95 3.50
N SER A 343 26.60 -14.21 2.56
CA SER A 343 26.94 -14.58 1.18
C SER A 343 27.33 -13.38 0.31
N LEU A 344 27.25 -12.15 0.81
CA LEU A 344 27.74 -10.94 0.13
C LEU A 344 29.27 -10.83 0.18
N SER A 345 29.95 -11.83 -0.40
CA SER A 345 31.39 -11.86 -0.55
C SER A 345 31.88 -10.67 -1.38
N LYS A 346 33.20 -10.39 -1.31
CA LYS A 346 33.84 -9.35 -2.13
C LYS A 346 33.52 -9.52 -3.62
N GLY A 347 33.54 -10.74 -4.14
CA GLY A 347 33.23 -11.00 -5.56
C GLY A 347 31.78 -10.68 -5.92
N VAL A 348 30.82 -11.04 -5.05
CA VAL A 348 29.40 -10.70 -5.24
C VAL A 348 29.19 -9.19 -5.22
N MET A 349 29.80 -8.50 -4.24
CA MET A 349 29.75 -7.03 -4.15
C MET A 349 30.28 -6.35 -5.41
N GLN A 350 31.38 -6.86 -5.96
CA GLN A 350 31.99 -6.37 -7.20
C GLN A 350 31.10 -6.62 -8.42
N GLN A 351 30.52 -7.80 -8.53
CA GLN A 351 29.66 -8.19 -9.65
C GLN A 351 28.39 -7.32 -9.72
N LEU A 352 27.68 -7.18 -8.60
CA LEU A 352 26.47 -6.36 -8.53
C LEU A 352 26.77 -4.86 -8.68
N TYR A 353 27.94 -4.41 -8.22
CA TYR A 353 28.39 -3.05 -8.44
C TYR A 353 28.67 -2.82 -9.93
N THR A 354 29.38 -3.75 -10.58
CA THR A 354 29.69 -3.68 -12.01
C THR A 354 28.41 -3.62 -12.82
N TRP A 355 27.45 -4.50 -12.55
CA TRP A 355 26.16 -4.45 -13.23
C TRP A 355 25.46 -3.11 -13.02
N SER A 356 25.42 -2.59 -11.79
CA SER A 356 24.69 -1.34 -11.49
C SER A 356 25.37 -0.10 -12.09
N TYR A 357 26.68 0.04 -11.90
CA TYR A 357 27.44 1.24 -12.24
C TYR A 357 27.92 1.31 -13.69
N SER A 358 27.92 0.19 -14.43
CA SER A 358 28.08 0.23 -15.89
C SER A 358 27.02 1.11 -16.55
N LEU A 359 25.76 1.06 -16.08
CA LEU A 359 24.69 1.93 -16.55
C LEU A 359 25.03 3.41 -16.32
N ARG A 360 25.68 3.74 -15.19
CA ARG A 360 26.06 5.12 -14.88
C ARG A 360 27.10 5.66 -15.86
N LEU A 361 28.04 4.82 -16.29
CA LEU A 361 29.08 5.20 -17.24
C LEU A 361 28.56 5.27 -18.69
N ALA A 362 27.63 4.37 -19.05
CA ALA A 362 27.01 4.30 -20.39
C ALA A 362 26.03 5.45 -20.69
N MET A 363 25.58 6.18 -19.67
CA MET A 363 24.48 7.15 -19.79
C MET A 363 24.86 8.51 -19.20
N ASP A 364 24.50 9.58 -19.91
CA ASP A 364 24.64 10.95 -19.39
C ASP A 364 23.55 11.31 -18.38
N ALA A 365 22.32 10.91 -18.69
CA ALA A 365 21.13 11.13 -17.89
C ALA A 365 20.49 9.78 -17.55
N VAL A 366 20.31 9.51 -16.26
CA VAL A 366 19.56 8.35 -15.77
C VAL A 366 18.39 8.89 -14.97
N ASN A 367 17.20 8.39 -15.28
CA ASN A 367 15.97 8.65 -14.54
C ASN A 367 15.32 7.32 -14.12
N HIS A 368 14.21 7.38 -13.38
CA HIS A 368 13.52 6.17 -12.93
C HIS A 368 13.09 5.23 -14.07
N LYS A 369 12.72 5.75 -15.25
CA LYS A 369 12.37 4.93 -16.42
C LYS A 369 13.59 4.18 -16.95
N THR A 370 14.77 4.83 -16.95
CA THR A 370 16.04 4.19 -17.31
C THR A 370 16.35 3.01 -16.39
N ILE A 371 16.29 3.23 -15.07
CA ILE A 371 16.52 2.17 -14.07
C ILE A 371 15.53 1.02 -14.25
N ASN A 372 14.24 1.33 -14.41
CA ASN A 372 13.22 0.30 -14.55
C ASN A 372 13.40 -0.54 -15.81
N LYS A 373 13.79 0.05 -16.94
CA LYS A 373 14.12 -0.71 -18.15
C LYS A 373 15.34 -1.59 -17.93
N TYR A 374 16.40 -1.05 -17.35
CA TYR A 374 17.64 -1.77 -17.11
C TYR A 374 17.47 -2.95 -16.13
N ALA A 375 16.70 -2.76 -15.06
CA ALA A 375 16.36 -3.80 -14.10
C ALA A 375 15.61 -4.99 -14.73
N ARG A 376 14.91 -4.76 -15.86
CA ARG A 376 14.12 -5.76 -16.60
C ARG A 376 14.84 -6.30 -17.84
N GLY A 377 16.14 -6.00 -18.01
CA GLY A 377 16.92 -6.36 -19.20
C GLY A 377 16.54 -5.61 -20.48
N GLU A 378 15.64 -4.62 -20.44
CA GLU A 378 15.09 -3.94 -21.63
C GLU A 378 15.93 -2.74 -22.09
N HIS A 379 17.15 -2.58 -21.59
CA HIS A 379 17.99 -1.41 -21.90
C HIS A 379 19.02 -1.74 -22.98
N GLU A 380 19.03 -0.97 -24.06
CA GLU A 380 19.78 -1.32 -25.27
C GLU A 380 21.28 -1.01 -25.23
N ARG A 381 21.74 -0.13 -24.32
CA ARG A 381 23.13 0.37 -24.35
C ARG A 381 24.15 -0.46 -23.57
N VAL A 382 23.69 -1.31 -22.66
CA VAL A 382 24.56 -2.11 -21.79
C VAL A 382 23.75 -3.22 -21.15
N ASN A 383 24.34 -4.42 -21.10
CA ASN A 383 23.74 -5.64 -20.54
C ASN A 383 22.32 -5.87 -21.06
N LYS A 384 22.16 -5.76 -22.39
CA LYS A 384 20.88 -5.96 -23.03
C LYS A 384 20.41 -7.40 -22.80
N ASP A 385 19.11 -7.56 -22.59
CA ASP A 385 18.43 -8.85 -22.35
C ASP A 385 18.84 -9.55 -21.03
N LEU A 386 19.58 -8.86 -20.14
CA LEU A 386 19.92 -9.35 -18.80
C LEU A 386 18.94 -8.84 -17.75
N ASP A 387 17.89 -9.62 -17.46
CA ASP A 387 17.02 -9.41 -16.30
C ASP A 387 17.67 -10.02 -15.04
N LEU A 388 18.57 -9.26 -14.41
CA LEU A 388 19.37 -9.76 -13.29
C LEU A 388 18.52 -10.24 -12.10
N PHE A 389 17.38 -9.60 -11.83
CA PHE A 389 16.54 -9.99 -10.70
C PHE A 389 15.84 -11.33 -10.97
N SER A 390 15.41 -11.56 -12.21
CA SER A 390 14.88 -12.85 -12.63
C SER A 390 15.96 -13.94 -12.55
N GLU A 391 17.17 -13.69 -13.07
CA GLU A 391 18.31 -14.60 -12.95
C GLU A 391 18.61 -14.97 -11.49
N ILE A 392 18.74 -13.99 -10.59
CA ILE A 392 18.98 -14.24 -9.15
C ILE A 392 17.84 -15.06 -8.54
N SER A 393 16.59 -14.86 -8.98
CA SER A 393 15.44 -15.59 -8.43
C SER A 393 15.40 -17.08 -8.80
N GLU A 394 16.17 -17.49 -9.81
CA GLU A 394 16.27 -18.89 -10.26
C GLU A 394 17.56 -19.59 -9.79
N MET A 395 18.60 -18.83 -9.38
CA MET A 395 19.87 -19.38 -8.90
C MET A 395 19.70 -20.28 -7.67
N ASN A 396 20.45 -21.37 -7.59
CA ASN A 396 20.45 -22.27 -6.42
C ASN A 396 21.65 -22.02 -5.50
N TYR A 397 22.74 -21.47 -6.03
CA TYR A 397 23.97 -21.18 -5.32
C TYR A 397 24.42 -19.73 -5.53
N ALA A 398 24.92 -19.11 -4.47
CA ALA A 398 25.43 -17.74 -4.48
C ALA A 398 26.54 -17.49 -5.52
N GLU A 399 27.33 -18.52 -5.83
CA GLU A 399 28.46 -18.44 -6.77
C GLU A 399 28.03 -18.32 -8.23
N GLU A 400 26.81 -18.72 -8.58
CA GLU A 400 26.27 -18.65 -9.95
C GLU A 400 26.23 -17.20 -10.46
N LEU A 401 26.05 -16.22 -9.57
CA LEU A 401 26.09 -14.81 -9.92
C LEU A 401 27.40 -14.40 -10.62
N LYS A 402 28.52 -15.01 -10.24
CA LYS A 402 29.84 -14.69 -10.82
C LYS A 402 30.02 -15.28 -12.22
N LEU A 403 29.14 -16.18 -12.65
CA LEU A 403 29.14 -16.75 -13.99
C LEU A 403 28.45 -15.82 -15.01
N ILE A 404 27.69 -14.83 -14.53
CA ILE A 404 27.07 -13.83 -15.40
C ILE A 404 28.17 -12.96 -16.03
N VAL A 405 28.25 -12.99 -17.35
CA VAL A 405 29.16 -12.14 -18.12
C VAL A 405 28.51 -10.77 -18.32
N LEU A 406 29.21 -9.72 -17.89
CA LEU A 406 28.76 -8.34 -18.05
C LEU A 406 29.49 -7.67 -19.21
N GLU A 407 28.74 -6.93 -20.01
CA GLU A 407 29.27 -6.16 -21.14
C GLU A 407 30.09 -4.97 -20.65
N GLN A 408 31.22 -4.72 -21.31
CA GLN A 408 31.92 -3.45 -21.19
C GLN A 408 31.08 -2.37 -21.88
N PRO A 409 30.55 -1.37 -21.15
CA PRO A 409 29.75 -0.33 -21.78
C PRO A 409 30.61 0.52 -22.73
N ASN A 410 30.00 1.09 -23.77
CA ASN A 410 30.63 2.15 -24.53
C ASN A 410 30.60 3.45 -23.69
N ILE A 411 31.77 3.93 -23.26
CA ILE A 411 31.88 5.05 -22.31
C ILE A 411 32.43 6.28 -23.02
N GLU A 412 31.63 7.35 -23.08
CA GLU A 412 32.08 8.65 -23.54
C GLU A 412 33.15 9.25 -22.62
N ASN A 413 34.18 9.90 -23.19
CA ASN A 413 35.30 10.47 -22.42
C ASN A 413 34.85 11.40 -21.29
N LYS A 414 33.79 12.19 -21.50
CA LYS A 414 33.23 13.06 -20.46
C LYS A 414 32.73 12.30 -19.23
N ASN A 415 32.17 11.11 -19.40
CA ASN A 415 31.70 10.27 -18.29
C ASN A 415 32.87 9.55 -17.59
N LYS A 416 33.93 9.20 -18.33
CA LYS A 416 35.18 8.69 -17.73
C LYS A 416 35.78 9.71 -16.77
N GLU A 417 35.89 10.97 -17.19
CA GLU A 417 36.44 12.03 -16.34
C GLU A 417 35.53 12.34 -15.14
N LYS A 418 34.22 12.49 -15.41
CA LYS A 418 33.25 12.85 -14.39
C LYS A 418 33.06 11.79 -13.31
N TYR A 419 33.11 10.51 -13.68
CA TYR A 419 32.96 9.37 -12.77
C TYR A 419 34.25 8.55 -12.70
N LYS A 420 35.41 9.22 -12.69
CA LYS A 420 36.73 8.59 -12.72
C LYS A 420 36.92 7.48 -11.68
N ALA A 421 36.52 7.72 -10.43
CA ALA A 421 36.63 6.71 -9.37
C ALA A 421 35.81 5.45 -9.66
N VAL A 422 34.63 5.59 -10.28
CA VAL A 422 33.79 4.45 -10.71
C VAL A 422 34.47 3.73 -11.89
N TYR A 423 34.91 4.49 -12.90
CA TYR A 423 35.57 3.95 -14.08
C TYR A 423 36.85 3.15 -13.74
N ASP A 424 37.75 3.75 -12.96
CA ASP A 424 39.00 3.11 -12.53
C ASP A 424 38.73 1.81 -11.75
N LEU A 425 37.67 1.79 -10.94
CA LEU A 425 37.27 0.62 -10.17
C LEU A 425 36.75 -0.51 -11.07
N LEU A 426 35.91 -0.19 -12.05
CA LEU A 426 35.37 -1.16 -13.00
C LEU A 426 36.46 -1.70 -13.94
N CYS A 427 37.37 -0.86 -14.42
CA CYS A 427 38.55 -1.31 -15.17
C CYS A 427 39.43 -2.25 -14.34
N LYS A 428 39.69 -1.91 -13.07
CA LYS A 428 40.48 -2.75 -12.18
C LYS A 428 39.87 -4.13 -11.93
N TRP A 429 38.54 -4.21 -11.75
CA TRP A 429 37.88 -5.47 -11.41
C TRP A 429 37.61 -6.35 -12.63
N ASN A 430 37.20 -5.75 -13.74
CA ASN A 430 36.76 -6.48 -14.92
C ASN A 430 37.82 -6.58 -16.02
N ARG A 431 38.98 -5.93 -15.82
CA ARG A 431 40.07 -5.84 -16.82
C ARG A 431 39.62 -5.21 -18.14
N TRP A 432 38.75 -4.20 -18.03
CA TRP A 432 38.22 -3.40 -19.14
C TRP A 432 39.15 -2.30 -19.62
#